data_AF-A0AAV7K4T3-F1
#
_entry.id   AF-A0AAV7K4T3-F1
#
_cell.length_a   1.000
_cell.length_b   1.000
_cell.length_c   1.000
_cell.angle_alpha   90.00
_cell.angle_beta   90.00
_cell.angle_gamma   90.00
#
_symmetry.space_group_name_H-M   'P 1'
#
loop_
_entity.id
_entity.type
_entity.pdbx_description
1 polymer ?
#
loop_
_entity_poly.entity_id
_entity_poly.type
_entity_poly.pdbx_seq_one_letter_code
_entity_poly.pdbx_strand_id
1 'polypeptide(L)'
;MAENTRSKILHPIFGYPGPIPENQLPTKLDIYNHSRMLRNEDSKTTRDDIAKELTEVLVRIYNLATISIISELKIKQYINSDIIERAKYYGKSIQNKQHPDRILPIISEFNALFEVSSCKCLIQEGKCLCFLSKKIPRREWPFLFDQRNAQKLFISSLDCTTTSKNIVKQKRKEAQYEKEEREMKRLHSVQPSQEFIECVFEEFESFDSSTSNNHKHTRNHNQLRNLAIMCDRYQISDRAGAAIANAVLQDYGIITQEEGWQIIDRNKLRRSRFSVRKVLANEAHETINEISAIYFDGRNDQTGVLVERKMDICIRKLQMKNIILSYLKRGISMLPM
;
A
#
# COMPACT_ATOMS: atom_id res chain seq x y z
N MET A 1 -19.78 -31.91 29.42
CA MET A 1 -19.91 -31.92 27.94
C MET A 1 -18.97 -33.00 27.40
N ALA A 2 -19.28 -33.64 26.28
CA ALA A 2 -18.38 -34.65 25.70
C ALA A 2 -17.33 -33.96 24.82
N GLU A 3 -16.08 -33.95 25.24
CA GLU A 3 -14.98 -33.39 24.45
C GLU A 3 -14.74 -34.24 23.20
N ASN A 4 -14.99 -33.67 22.02
CA ASN A 4 -14.72 -34.35 20.76
C ASN A 4 -13.20 -34.37 20.50
N THR A 5 -12.61 -35.56 20.53
CA THR A 5 -11.21 -35.80 20.18
C THR A 5 -10.88 -35.18 18.82
N ARG A 6 -9.69 -34.55 18.68
CA ARG A 6 -9.27 -33.81 17.47
C ARG A 6 -9.48 -34.59 16.16
N SER A 7 -9.32 -35.91 16.17
CA SER A 7 -9.56 -36.79 15.01
C SER A 7 -11.01 -36.76 14.48
N LYS A 8 -12.01 -36.55 15.34
CA LYS A 8 -13.43 -36.42 14.91
C LYS A 8 -13.73 -35.08 14.21
N ILE A 9 -12.87 -34.09 14.38
CA ILE A 9 -13.07 -32.69 13.94
C ILE A 9 -12.33 -32.43 12.61
N LEU A 10 -11.48 -33.35 12.15
CA LEU A 10 -10.74 -33.24 10.89
C LEU A 10 -11.62 -33.62 9.67
N HIS A 11 -11.72 -32.76 8.66
CA HIS A 11 -12.31 -33.13 7.37
C HIS A 11 -11.22 -33.64 6.41
N PRO A 12 -11.39 -34.81 5.74
CA PRO A 12 -10.34 -35.42 4.92
C PRO A 12 -9.78 -34.57 3.78
N ILE A 13 -10.56 -33.61 3.26
CA ILE A 13 -10.18 -32.72 2.14
C ILE A 13 -9.85 -31.30 2.64
N PHE A 14 -10.51 -30.84 3.71
CA PHE A 14 -10.64 -29.42 4.05
C PHE A 14 -10.06 -29.07 5.42
N GLY A 15 -9.44 -30.03 6.11
CA GLY A 15 -8.74 -29.79 7.36
C GLY A 15 -9.67 -29.51 8.55
N TYR A 16 -9.17 -28.70 9.47
CA TYR A 16 -9.90 -28.29 10.67
C TYR A 16 -10.85 -27.10 10.39
N PRO A 17 -11.96 -26.97 11.13
CA PRO A 17 -12.77 -25.75 11.13
C PRO A 17 -11.96 -24.58 11.70
N GLY A 18 -12.37 -23.35 11.39
CA GLY A 18 -11.69 -22.14 11.85
C GLY A 18 -12.44 -20.85 11.47
N PRO A 19 -11.98 -19.69 11.97
CA PRO A 19 -12.59 -18.39 11.67
C PRO A 19 -12.30 -17.93 10.24
N ILE A 20 -13.15 -17.06 9.71
CA ILE A 20 -12.89 -16.31 8.48
C ILE A 20 -11.80 -15.25 8.74
N PRO A 21 -10.84 -15.04 7.82
CA PRO A 21 -9.88 -13.94 7.94
C PRO A 21 -10.56 -12.58 7.79
N GLU A 22 -10.52 -11.74 8.83
CA GLU A 22 -11.14 -10.40 8.81
C GLU A 22 -10.45 -9.44 7.83
N ASN A 23 -9.14 -9.62 7.63
CA ASN A 23 -8.29 -8.71 6.88
C ASN A 23 -8.00 -9.15 5.42
N GLN A 24 -8.78 -10.08 4.86
CA GLN A 24 -8.72 -10.47 3.44
C GLN A 24 -10.13 -10.79 2.92
N LEU A 25 -10.32 -10.83 1.60
CA LEU A 25 -11.56 -11.39 1.06
C LEU A 25 -11.51 -12.93 1.17
N PRO A 26 -12.52 -13.60 1.78
CA PRO A 26 -12.45 -15.02 2.07
C PRO A 26 -12.52 -15.92 0.82
N THR A 27 -11.84 -17.05 0.89
CA THR A 27 -11.96 -18.18 -0.03
C THR A 27 -13.23 -18.99 0.24
N LYS A 28 -13.63 -19.87 -0.69
CA LYS A 28 -14.70 -20.85 -0.44
C LYS A 28 -14.39 -21.75 0.77
N LEU A 29 -13.11 -22.06 1.00
CA LEU A 29 -12.63 -22.87 2.11
C LEU A 29 -12.86 -22.20 3.46
N ASP A 30 -12.65 -20.89 3.56
CA ASP A 30 -12.89 -20.12 4.80
C ASP A 30 -14.37 -20.13 5.17
N ILE A 31 -15.25 -19.88 4.18
CA ILE A 31 -16.71 -19.96 4.35
C ILE A 31 -17.12 -21.36 4.81
N TYR A 32 -16.54 -22.41 4.23
CA TYR A 32 -16.83 -23.79 4.63
C TYR A 32 -16.34 -24.11 6.04
N ASN A 33 -15.09 -23.79 6.38
CA ASN A 33 -14.51 -24.13 7.67
C ASN A 33 -15.10 -23.31 8.82
N HIS A 34 -15.57 -22.08 8.57
CA HIS A 34 -16.35 -21.32 9.53
C HIS A 34 -17.78 -21.87 9.68
N SER A 35 -18.44 -22.29 8.59
CA SER A 35 -19.75 -22.99 8.65
C SER A 35 -19.69 -24.28 9.50
N ARG A 36 -18.51 -24.90 9.60
CA ARG A 36 -18.24 -26.05 10.47
C ARG A 36 -17.89 -25.67 11.89
N MET A 37 -17.25 -24.53 12.11
CA MET A 37 -16.91 -23.99 13.43
C MET A 37 -18.20 -23.74 14.22
N LEU A 38 -19.10 -22.92 13.67
CA LEU A 38 -20.40 -22.58 14.26
C LEU A 38 -21.24 -23.84 14.57
N ARG A 39 -21.26 -24.81 13.66
CA ARG A 39 -21.99 -26.10 13.83
C ARG A 39 -21.37 -27.04 14.88
N ASN A 40 -20.10 -26.85 15.23
CA ASN A 40 -19.45 -27.58 16.31
C ASN A 40 -19.63 -26.89 17.66
N GLU A 41 -19.81 -25.57 17.67
CA GLU A 41 -20.09 -24.75 18.85
C GLU A 41 -21.55 -24.96 19.32
N ASP A 42 -22.53 -24.89 18.42
CA ASP A 42 -23.87 -25.44 18.66
C ASP A 42 -24.33 -26.37 17.53
N SER A 43 -24.59 -27.62 17.91
CA SER A 43 -25.17 -28.66 17.05
C SER A 43 -26.58 -28.33 16.53
N LYS A 44 -27.34 -27.50 17.25
CA LYS A 44 -28.73 -27.13 16.91
C LYS A 44 -28.82 -26.05 15.83
N THR A 45 -27.77 -25.26 15.62
CA THR A 45 -27.76 -24.13 14.67
C THR A 45 -28.20 -24.61 13.28
N THR A 46 -29.19 -23.95 12.70
CA THR A 46 -29.78 -24.40 11.43
C THR A 46 -28.85 -24.08 10.25
N ARG A 47 -29.26 -24.42 9.03
CA ARG A 47 -28.52 -23.99 7.83
C ARG A 47 -28.67 -22.50 7.56
N ASP A 48 -29.82 -21.94 7.90
CA ASP A 48 -30.14 -20.55 7.57
C ASP A 48 -29.61 -19.57 8.61
N ASP A 49 -29.46 -19.99 9.87
CA ASP A 49 -28.69 -19.24 10.89
C ASP A 49 -27.23 -19.09 10.47
N ILE A 50 -26.58 -20.20 10.08
CA ILE A 50 -25.19 -20.20 9.58
C ILE A 50 -25.08 -19.35 8.31
N ALA A 51 -26.02 -19.46 7.37
CA ALA A 51 -26.01 -18.66 6.15
C ALA A 51 -26.26 -17.17 6.44
N LYS A 52 -27.05 -16.82 7.46
CA LYS A 52 -27.26 -15.45 7.93
C LYS A 52 -25.97 -14.89 8.53
N GLU A 53 -25.38 -15.56 9.51
CA GLU A 53 -24.15 -15.12 10.17
C GLU A 53 -22.99 -14.96 9.18
N LEU A 54 -22.75 -15.95 8.31
CA LEU A 54 -21.77 -15.87 7.23
C LEU A 54 -22.03 -14.68 6.28
N THR A 55 -23.30 -14.38 5.99
CA THR A 55 -23.65 -13.20 5.18
C THR A 55 -23.30 -11.91 5.92
N GLU A 56 -23.58 -11.81 7.22
CA GLU A 56 -23.23 -10.64 8.03
C GLU A 56 -21.70 -10.45 8.14
N VAL A 57 -20.92 -11.53 8.29
CA VAL A 57 -19.44 -11.49 8.23
C VAL A 57 -18.97 -10.97 6.85
N LEU A 58 -19.49 -11.53 5.76
CA LEU A 58 -19.15 -11.14 4.40
C LEU A 58 -19.49 -9.67 4.10
N VAL A 59 -20.65 -9.20 4.55
CA VAL A 59 -21.07 -7.79 4.43
C VAL A 59 -20.08 -6.88 5.15
N ARG A 60 -19.58 -7.23 6.34
CA ARG A 60 -18.56 -6.45 7.05
C ARG A 60 -17.25 -6.39 6.25
N ILE A 61 -16.70 -7.53 5.85
CA ILE A 61 -15.41 -7.63 5.15
C ILE A 61 -15.41 -6.90 3.81
N TYR A 62 -16.43 -7.10 2.97
CA TYR A 62 -16.52 -6.43 1.68
C TYR A 62 -16.76 -4.90 1.82
N ASN A 63 -17.45 -4.45 2.88
CA ASN A 63 -17.55 -3.02 3.20
C ASN A 63 -16.20 -2.43 3.67
N LEU A 64 -15.37 -3.16 4.42
CA LEU A 64 -13.99 -2.73 4.76
C LEU A 64 -13.10 -2.62 3.50
N ALA A 65 -13.29 -3.51 2.52
CA ALA A 65 -12.69 -3.36 1.19
C ALA A 65 -13.32 -2.21 0.35
N THR A 66 -14.49 -1.69 0.76
CA THR A 66 -15.34 -0.74 0.01
C THR A 66 -15.80 -1.26 -1.36
N ILE A 67 -15.99 -2.57 -1.46
CA ILE A 67 -16.45 -3.30 -2.65
C ILE A 67 -17.97 -3.53 -2.54
N SER A 68 -18.73 -3.03 -3.52
CA SER A 68 -20.17 -3.30 -3.61
C SER A 68 -20.45 -4.79 -3.84
N ILE A 69 -21.29 -5.39 -2.99
CA ILE A 69 -21.69 -6.81 -3.05
C ILE A 69 -22.98 -7.06 -3.85
N ILE A 70 -23.30 -8.33 -4.10
CA ILE A 70 -24.62 -8.79 -4.53
C ILE A 70 -25.62 -8.80 -3.35
N SER A 71 -26.91 -8.93 -3.64
CA SER A 71 -27.97 -9.01 -2.63
C SER A 71 -27.80 -10.21 -1.68
N GLU A 72 -28.01 -10.01 -0.38
CA GLU A 72 -27.88 -11.05 0.66
C GLU A 72 -28.56 -12.38 0.35
N LEU A 73 -29.77 -12.34 -0.25
CA LEU A 73 -30.51 -13.55 -0.63
C LEU A 73 -29.68 -14.46 -1.56
N LYS A 74 -28.89 -13.87 -2.46
CA LYS A 74 -27.97 -14.62 -3.35
C LYS A 74 -26.73 -15.11 -2.60
N ILE A 75 -26.24 -14.35 -1.61
CA ILE A 75 -25.13 -14.78 -0.75
C ILE A 75 -25.54 -16.02 0.05
N LYS A 76 -26.73 -16.00 0.68
CA LYS A 76 -27.32 -17.13 1.41
C LYS A 76 -27.54 -18.35 0.51
N GLN A 77 -28.01 -18.14 -0.73
CA GLN A 77 -28.12 -19.20 -1.75
C GLN A 77 -26.76 -19.80 -2.13
N TYR A 78 -25.73 -18.99 -2.37
CA TYR A 78 -24.38 -19.47 -2.71
C TYR A 78 -23.72 -20.22 -1.54
N ILE A 79 -23.85 -19.73 -0.29
CA ILE A 79 -23.38 -20.45 0.91
C ILE A 79 -24.03 -21.84 0.99
N ASN A 80 -25.35 -21.92 0.81
CA ASN A 80 -26.06 -23.20 0.93
C ASN A 80 -25.75 -24.19 -0.21
N SER A 81 -25.69 -23.72 -1.47
CA SER A 81 -25.55 -24.60 -2.65
C SER A 81 -24.11 -24.76 -3.16
N ASP A 82 -23.38 -23.65 -3.34
CA ASP A 82 -22.03 -23.64 -3.91
C ASP A 82 -20.98 -24.18 -2.93
N ILE A 83 -21.19 -23.95 -1.63
CA ILE A 83 -20.25 -24.30 -0.55
C ILE A 83 -20.71 -25.55 0.23
N ILE A 84 -21.80 -25.42 1.00
CA ILE A 84 -22.21 -26.46 1.97
C ILE A 84 -22.59 -27.78 1.28
N GLU A 85 -23.26 -27.73 0.12
CA GLU A 85 -23.68 -28.94 -0.61
C GLU A 85 -22.57 -29.56 -1.45
N ARG A 86 -21.75 -28.77 -2.17
CA ARG A 86 -20.57 -29.33 -2.87
C ARG A 86 -19.60 -29.99 -1.90
N ALA A 87 -19.31 -29.38 -0.76
CA ALA A 87 -18.40 -29.97 0.22
C ALA A 87 -18.94 -31.31 0.79
N LYS A 88 -20.26 -31.42 1.03
CA LYS A 88 -20.91 -32.68 1.41
C LYS A 88 -20.82 -33.74 0.29
N TYR A 89 -20.99 -33.34 -0.97
CA TYR A 89 -20.87 -34.23 -2.12
C TYR A 89 -19.44 -34.76 -2.27
N TYR A 90 -18.44 -33.88 -2.26
CA TYR A 90 -17.03 -34.25 -2.36
C TYR A 90 -16.57 -35.12 -1.19
N GLY A 91 -17.00 -34.82 0.04
CA GLY A 91 -16.73 -35.64 1.22
C GLY A 91 -17.22 -37.09 1.07
N LYS A 92 -18.46 -37.29 0.59
CA LYS A 92 -19.01 -38.63 0.28
C LYS A 92 -18.28 -39.33 -0.86
N SER A 93 -17.88 -38.58 -1.90
CA SER A 93 -17.20 -39.14 -3.07
C SER A 93 -15.80 -39.69 -2.72
N ILE A 94 -15.03 -38.96 -1.91
CA ILE A 94 -13.62 -39.28 -1.64
C ILE A 94 -13.42 -40.31 -0.52
N GLN A 95 -14.42 -40.51 0.35
CA GLN A 95 -14.44 -41.63 1.32
C GLN A 95 -14.21 -43.01 0.67
N ASN A 96 -14.50 -43.17 -0.63
CA ASN A 96 -14.42 -44.44 -1.35
C ASN A 96 -13.20 -44.58 -2.28
N LYS A 97 -12.38 -43.54 -2.48
CA LYS A 97 -11.12 -43.56 -3.27
C LYS A 97 -10.33 -42.25 -3.07
N GLN A 98 -9.27 -42.30 -2.26
CA GLN A 98 -8.34 -41.18 -2.06
C GLN A 98 -7.21 -41.25 -3.11
N HIS A 99 -7.42 -40.64 -4.28
CA HIS A 99 -6.37 -40.46 -5.30
C HIS A 99 -6.06 -38.96 -5.47
N PRO A 100 -4.79 -38.52 -5.45
CA PRO A 100 -4.43 -37.11 -5.41
C PRO A 100 -5.03 -36.30 -6.58
N ASP A 101 -5.03 -36.85 -7.79
CA ASP A 101 -5.55 -36.18 -9.00
C ASP A 101 -7.05 -35.84 -8.93
N ARG A 102 -7.80 -36.52 -8.05
CA ARG A 102 -9.22 -36.23 -7.79
C ARG A 102 -9.42 -35.19 -6.68
N ILE A 103 -8.43 -35.03 -5.81
CA ILE A 103 -8.48 -34.17 -4.63
C ILE A 103 -7.94 -32.77 -4.96
N LEU A 104 -6.85 -32.68 -5.72
CA LEU A 104 -6.21 -31.41 -6.11
C LEU A 104 -7.17 -30.42 -6.82
N PRO A 105 -8.05 -30.83 -7.76
CA PRO A 105 -9.01 -29.91 -8.36
C PRO A 105 -10.03 -29.36 -7.36
N ILE A 106 -10.42 -30.15 -6.36
CA ILE A 106 -11.39 -29.77 -5.33
C ILE A 106 -10.75 -28.80 -4.34
N ILE A 107 -9.50 -29.04 -3.93
CA ILE A 107 -8.73 -28.08 -3.14
C ILE A 107 -8.55 -26.77 -3.93
N SER A 108 -8.29 -26.83 -5.24
CA SER A 108 -8.20 -25.62 -6.08
C SER A 108 -9.54 -24.90 -6.25
N GLU A 109 -10.69 -25.62 -6.28
CA GLU A 109 -12.01 -24.98 -6.28
C GLU A 109 -12.29 -24.27 -4.95
N PHE A 110 -11.88 -24.88 -3.83
CA PHE A 110 -12.15 -24.36 -2.49
C PHE A 110 -11.18 -23.25 -2.06
N ASN A 111 -9.94 -23.25 -2.53
CA ASN A 111 -9.00 -22.15 -2.32
C ASN A 111 -9.31 -20.91 -3.18
N ALA A 112 -10.26 -20.99 -4.13
CA ALA A 112 -10.68 -19.84 -4.90
C ALA A 112 -11.47 -18.83 -4.05
N LEU A 113 -11.35 -17.54 -4.39
CA LEU A 113 -12.10 -16.42 -3.81
C LEU A 113 -13.62 -16.68 -3.80
N PHE A 114 -14.28 -16.48 -2.66
CA PHE A 114 -15.75 -16.48 -2.58
C PHE A 114 -16.31 -15.13 -3.10
N GLU A 115 -16.30 -15.01 -4.43
CA GLU A 115 -16.58 -13.79 -5.18
C GLU A 115 -18.08 -13.38 -5.14
N VAL A 116 -18.42 -12.53 -4.17
CA VAL A 116 -19.76 -11.94 -3.98
C VAL A 116 -19.87 -10.47 -4.39
N SER A 117 -18.87 -9.91 -5.09
CA SER A 117 -18.96 -8.53 -5.60
C SER A 117 -20.00 -8.39 -6.72
N SER A 118 -20.63 -7.21 -6.78
CA SER A 118 -21.64 -6.83 -7.79
C SER A 118 -21.05 -6.57 -9.19
N CYS A 119 -19.72 -6.48 -9.33
CA CYS A 119 -19.03 -6.20 -10.59
C CYS A 119 -18.00 -7.28 -10.93
N LYS A 120 -18.38 -8.12 -11.90
CA LYS A 120 -17.55 -9.21 -12.43
C LYS A 120 -16.73 -8.80 -13.67
N CYS A 121 -16.55 -7.49 -13.93
CA CYS A 121 -15.70 -7.01 -15.02
C CYS A 121 -14.24 -7.44 -14.85
N LEU A 122 -13.56 -7.66 -15.97
CA LEU A 122 -12.11 -7.84 -16.03
C LEU A 122 -11.43 -6.48 -15.80
N ILE A 123 -10.90 -6.31 -14.60
CA ILE A 123 -10.30 -5.07 -14.08
C ILE A 123 -9.08 -4.60 -14.93
N GLN A 124 -8.43 -5.53 -15.62
CA GLN A 124 -7.17 -5.32 -16.34
C GLN A 124 -7.28 -4.37 -17.54
N GLU A 125 -8.47 -4.17 -18.11
CA GLU A 125 -8.68 -3.31 -19.30
C GLU A 125 -8.89 -1.81 -18.97
N GLY A 126 -8.86 -1.41 -17.70
CA GLY A 126 -9.14 -0.02 -17.30
C GLY A 126 -10.62 0.42 -17.44
N LYS A 127 -11.47 -0.45 -17.98
CA LYS A 127 -12.89 -0.22 -18.33
C LYS A 127 -13.82 -1.07 -17.47
N CYS A 128 -14.92 -0.47 -17.02
CA CYS A 128 -16.00 -1.15 -16.32
C CYS A 128 -17.32 -0.46 -16.68
N LEU A 129 -18.24 -1.22 -17.26
CA LEU A 129 -19.53 -0.73 -17.78
C LEU A 129 -20.69 -0.91 -16.79
N CYS A 130 -20.43 -1.42 -15.58
CA CYS A 130 -21.44 -1.51 -14.53
C CYS A 130 -21.97 -0.12 -14.13
N PHE A 131 -23.27 -0.04 -13.83
CA PHE A 131 -23.91 1.09 -13.17
C PHE A 131 -23.14 1.52 -11.91
N LEU A 132 -23.16 2.82 -11.59
CA LEU A 132 -22.32 3.42 -10.55
C LEU A 132 -22.50 2.76 -9.16
N SER A 133 -23.72 2.33 -8.83
CA SER A 133 -24.07 1.59 -7.61
C SER A 133 -23.39 0.21 -7.48
N LYS A 134 -23.04 -0.42 -8.61
CA LYS A 134 -22.38 -1.74 -8.70
C LYS A 134 -20.90 -1.63 -9.05
N LYS A 135 -20.39 -0.41 -9.30
CA LYS A 135 -19.07 -0.15 -9.87
C LYS A 135 -18.01 -0.01 -8.78
N ILE A 136 -17.01 -0.88 -8.85
CA ILE A 136 -15.92 -0.95 -7.86
C ILE A 136 -14.99 0.26 -8.07
N PRO A 137 -14.62 1.00 -7.01
CA PRO A 137 -13.81 2.22 -7.14
C PRO A 137 -12.42 1.92 -7.73
N ARG A 138 -11.93 2.75 -8.67
CA ARG A 138 -10.63 2.54 -9.35
C ARG A 138 -9.42 2.35 -8.43
N ARG A 139 -9.47 2.81 -7.18
CA ARG A 139 -8.41 2.59 -6.18
C ARG A 139 -8.37 1.15 -5.62
N GLU A 140 -9.52 0.45 -5.60
CA GLU A 140 -9.63 -0.94 -5.11
C GLU A 140 -9.32 -1.96 -6.23
N TRP A 141 -9.03 -1.49 -7.44
CA TRP A 141 -8.76 -2.34 -8.60
C TRP A 141 -7.48 -3.18 -8.43
N PRO A 142 -6.35 -2.64 -7.94
CA PRO A 142 -5.17 -3.46 -7.62
C PRO A 142 -5.46 -4.50 -6.54
N PHE A 143 -6.17 -4.10 -5.47
CA PHE A 143 -6.57 -5.00 -4.39
C PHE A 143 -7.43 -6.16 -4.91
N LEU A 144 -8.55 -5.89 -5.59
CA LEU A 144 -9.41 -6.97 -6.08
C LEU A 144 -8.77 -7.78 -7.22
N PHE A 145 -7.85 -7.21 -7.99
CA PHE A 145 -7.05 -7.99 -8.94
C PHE A 145 -6.10 -8.96 -8.23
N ASP A 146 -5.43 -8.53 -7.15
CA ASP A 146 -4.64 -9.44 -6.30
C ASP A 146 -5.51 -10.52 -5.66
N GLN A 147 -6.61 -10.16 -4.99
CA GLN A 147 -7.47 -11.12 -4.28
C GLN A 147 -8.12 -12.16 -5.21
N ARG A 148 -8.26 -11.87 -6.51
CA ARG A 148 -8.73 -12.81 -7.55
C ARG A 148 -7.65 -13.76 -8.08
N ASN A 149 -6.36 -13.51 -7.80
CA ASN A 149 -5.24 -14.24 -8.41
C ASN A 149 -4.20 -14.77 -7.41
N ALA A 150 -3.66 -13.89 -6.55
CA ALA A 150 -2.50 -14.18 -5.70
C ALA A 150 -2.78 -14.00 -4.19
N GLN A 151 -3.80 -13.22 -3.83
CA GLN A 151 -4.30 -13.01 -2.46
C GLN A 151 -3.22 -12.58 -1.44
N LYS A 152 -2.26 -11.76 -1.88
CA LYS A 152 -1.12 -11.29 -1.09
C LYS A 152 -1.38 -9.99 -0.35
N LEU A 153 -2.29 -9.17 -0.84
CA LEU A 153 -2.67 -7.91 -0.19
C LEU A 153 -3.64 -8.18 0.96
N PHE A 154 -3.63 -7.26 1.92
CA PHE A 154 -4.50 -7.29 3.09
C PHE A 154 -5.39 -6.05 3.09
N ILE A 155 -6.60 -6.21 3.62
CA ILE A 155 -7.45 -5.12 4.06
C ILE A 155 -6.72 -4.50 5.27
N SER A 156 -5.94 -3.46 5.01
CA SER A 156 -5.30 -2.65 6.06
C SER A 156 -6.34 -2.14 7.06
N SER A 157 -5.94 -2.02 8.33
CA SER A 157 -6.65 -1.18 9.29
C SER A 157 -6.79 0.23 8.70
N LEU A 158 -8.02 0.59 8.36
CA LEU A 158 -8.29 1.83 7.63
C LEU A 158 -7.99 3.03 8.54
N ASP A 159 -7.16 3.95 8.06
CA ASP A 159 -7.03 5.31 8.60
C ASP A 159 -8.46 5.86 8.83
N CYS A 160 -8.78 6.18 10.08
CA CYS A 160 -10.13 6.57 10.50
C CYS A 160 -10.66 7.80 9.75
N THR A 161 -9.79 8.68 9.25
CA THR A 161 -10.16 9.80 8.40
C THR A 161 -10.60 9.32 7.02
N THR A 162 -9.93 8.32 6.45
CA THR A 162 -10.34 7.69 5.18
C THR A 162 -11.61 6.87 5.35
N THR A 163 -11.75 6.12 6.45
CA THR A 163 -12.99 5.39 6.81
C THR A 163 -14.15 6.37 6.91
N SER A 164 -13.99 7.47 7.63
CA SER A 164 -15.02 8.50 7.79
C SER A 164 -15.37 9.17 6.45
N LYS A 165 -14.37 9.57 5.66
CA LYS A 165 -14.57 10.11 4.29
C LYS A 165 -15.24 9.09 3.35
N ASN A 166 -15.00 7.79 3.53
CA ASN A 166 -15.60 6.72 2.75
C ASN A 166 -17.03 6.40 3.20
N ILE A 167 -17.31 6.33 4.50
CA ILE A 167 -18.66 6.18 5.07
C ILE A 167 -19.52 7.40 4.69
N VAL A 168 -18.98 8.61 4.73
CA VAL A 168 -19.67 9.81 4.24
C VAL A 168 -19.90 9.72 2.72
N LYS A 169 -18.96 9.21 1.92
CA LYS A 169 -19.20 8.91 0.50
C LYS A 169 -20.23 7.80 0.27
N GLN A 170 -20.32 6.81 1.16
CA GLN A 170 -21.27 5.70 1.07
C GLN A 170 -22.68 6.13 1.47
N LYS A 171 -22.84 6.87 2.58
CA LYS A 171 -24.10 7.56 2.92
C LYS A 171 -24.52 8.58 1.84
N ARG A 172 -23.57 9.26 1.20
CA ARG A 172 -23.85 10.09 0.01
C ARG A 172 -24.29 9.25 -1.20
N LYS A 173 -23.70 8.08 -1.46
CA LYS A 173 -24.16 7.14 -2.50
C LYS A 173 -25.55 6.56 -2.20
N GLU A 174 -25.83 6.23 -0.95
CA GLU A 174 -27.13 5.71 -0.50
C GLU A 174 -28.21 6.81 -0.62
N ALA A 175 -27.91 8.03 -0.17
CA ALA A 175 -28.78 9.19 -0.39
C ALA A 175 -28.84 9.65 -1.86
N GLN A 176 -27.83 9.35 -2.69
CA GLN A 176 -27.90 9.56 -4.15
C GLN A 176 -28.78 8.50 -4.81
N TYR A 177 -28.68 7.22 -4.43
CA TYR A 177 -29.57 6.16 -4.91
C TYR A 177 -31.03 6.43 -4.49
N GLU A 178 -31.25 6.86 -3.24
CA GLU A 178 -32.57 7.24 -2.77
C GLU A 178 -33.09 8.50 -3.48
N LYS A 179 -32.20 9.45 -3.83
CA LYS A 179 -32.55 10.56 -4.73
C LYS A 179 -32.88 10.07 -6.14
N GLU A 180 -32.05 9.25 -6.77
CA GLU A 180 -32.27 8.66 -8.11
C GLU A 180 -33.61 7.92 -8.17
N GLU A 181 -34.00 7.19 -7.11
CA GLU A 181 -35.31 6.54 -7.02
C GLU A 181 -36.47 7.55 -6.85
N ARG A 182 -36.27 8.60 -6.04
CA ARG A 182 -37.21 9.73 -5.92
C ARG A 182 -37.24 10.63 -7.17
N GLU A 183 -36.22 10.58 -8.01
CA GLU A 183 -36.00 11.39 -9.21
C GLU A 183 -36.60 10.70 -10.45
N MET A 184 -36.46 9.38 -10.55
CA MET A 184 -37.31 8.53 -11.40
C MET A 184 -38.82 8.76 -11.13
N LYS A 185 -39.20 9.05 -9.88
CA LYS A 185 -40.56 9.43 -9.49
C LYS A 185 -40.90 10.92 -9.72
N ARG A 186 -39.89 11.79 -9.91
CA ARG A 186 -40.06 13.25 -10.13
C ARG A 186 -39.86 13.72 -11.56
N LEU A 187 -39.31 12.90 -12.47
CA LEU A 187 -39.18 13.20 -13.90
C LEU A 187 -40.52 13.33 -14.66
N HIS A 188 -41.65 13.27 -13.94
CA HIS A 188 -42.97 13.76 -14.37
C HIS A 188 -43.15 15.29 -14.11
N SER A 189 -42.12 16.01 -13.66
CA SER A 189 -42.12 17.47 -13.42
C SER A 189 -40.75 18.09 -13.72
N VAL A 190 -40.72 19.41 -13.95
CA VAL A 190 -39.73 20.10 -14.83
C VAL A 190 -38.58 20.81 -14.06
N GLN A 191 -37.57 21.32 -14.79
CA GLN A 191 -36.20 21.69 -14.37
C GLN A 191 -35.95 23.23 -14.09
N PRO A 192 -34.81 23.92 -14.42
CA PRO A 192 -33.93 24.51 -13.37
C PRO A 192 -33.32 25.93 -13.63
N SER A 193 -32.43 26.42 -12.73
CA SER A 193 -31.44 27.54 -12.90
C SER A 193 -30.43 27.53 -11.71
N GLN A 194 -29.07 27.61 -11.84
CA GLN A 194 -28.13 28.75 -12.11
C GLN A 194 -28.02 29.79 -10.94
N GLU A 195 -26.87 30.40 -10.52
CA GLU A 195 -25.44 30.41 -11.00
C GLU A 195 -24.39 31.04 -9.99
N PHE A 196 -23.05 30.82 -10.20
CA PHE A 196 -21.83 31.64 -9.80
C PHE A 196 -21.52 31.98 -8.28
N ILE A 197 -20.42 32.60 -7.76
CA ILE A 197 -19.04 33.18 -8.08
C ILE A 197 -18.24 33.29 -6.70
N GLU A 198 -16.91 33.48 -6.40
CA GLU A 198 -15.54 33.71 -6.98
C GLU A 198 -14.88 35.10 -6.60
N CYS A 199 -13.58 35.35 -6.23
CA CYS A 199 -12.35 34.57 -5.91
C CYS A 199 -11.75 34.93 -4.49
N VAL A 200 -10.58 35.56 -4.13
CA VAL A 200 -9.33 36.15 -4.72
C VAL A 200 -8.23 36.38 -3.60
N PHE A 201 -6.91 36.60 -3.90
CA PHE A 201 -5.93 37.40 -3.04
C PHE A 201 -4.45 36.87 -2.78
N GLU A 202 -3.39 37.73 -2.94
CA GLU A 202 -1.87 37.59 -2.79
C GLU A 202 -1.25 37.43 -1.35
N GLU A 203 0.07 37.23 -1.05
CA GLU A 203 1.24 36.45 -1.61
C GLU A 203 2.31 36.08 -0.49
N PHE A 204 3.65 36.34 -0.35
CA PHE A 204 4.77 37.09 -1.01
C PHE A 204 6.23 36.59 -0.57
N GLU A 205 7.29 37.43 -0.57
CA GLU A 205 8.79 37.21 -0.54
C GLU A 205 9.55 37.37 0.85
N SER A 206 10.91 37.33 1.08
CA SER A 206 12.18 36.74 0.51
C SER A 206 13.45 37.04 1.42
N PHE A 207 14.68 36.55 1.10
CA PHE A 207 16.07 37.17 1.27
C PHE A 207 17.28 36.14 1.32
N ASP A 208 18.56 36.59 1.25
CA ASP A 208 19.80 35.81 0.89
C ASP A 208 21.15 36.38 1.49
N SER A 209 22.33 35.70 1.40
CA SER A 209 23.75 36.21 1.30
C SER A 209 24.94 35.35 1.87
N SER A 210 26.19 35.64 1.46
CA SER A 210 27.49 35.05 1.94
C SER A 210 28.68 36.08 1.87
N THR A 211 30.02 35.86 1.95
CA THR A 211 31.04 34.74 1.90
C THR A 211 32.42 35.20 2.48
N SER A 212 33.48 34.36 2.65
CA SER A 212 34.96 34.71 2.47
C SER A 212 36.00 33.69 3.07
N ASN A 213 37.32 33.95 2.91
CA ASN A 213 38.50 33.03 3.04
C ASN A 213 39.78 33.68 3.61
N ASN A 214 40.74 32.91 4.20
CA ASN A 214 42.22 33.13 4.08
C ASN A 214 43.12 32.03 4.73
N HIS A 215 44.42 31.97 4.38
CA HIS A 215 45.39 30.92 4.78
C HIS A 215 46.50 31.35 5.77
N LYS A 216 46.98 30.41 6.62
CA LYS A 216 48.33 30.41 7.24
C LYS A 216 48.84 28.97 7.43
N HIS A 217 50.13 28.72 7.15
CA HIS A 217 50.75 27.40 7.16
C HIS A 217 50.59 26.62 8.47
N THR A 218 50.40 25.30 8.40
CA THR A 218 49.10 24.66 8.12
C THR A 218 49.17 23.24 8.66
N ARG A 219 48.35 22.89 9.66
CA ARG A 219 47.77 21.53 9.63
C ARG A 219 47.00 21.44 8.31
N ASN A 220 47.02 20.30 7.62
CA ASN A 220 46.35 20.18 6.33
C ASN A 220 44.81 20.21 6.49
N HIS A 221 44.28 21.42 6.56
CA HIS A 221 42.88 21.79 6.82
C HIS A 221 41.98 21.68 5.57
N ASN A 222 42.54 21.32 4.41
CA ASN A 222 41.85 21.27 3.13
C ASN A 222 40.58 20.43 3.25
N GLN A 223 39.43 21.07 3.04
CA GLN A 223 38.12 20.43 3.21
C GLN A 223 37.87 19.45 2.06
N LEU A 224 37.96 18.15 2.35
CA LEU A 224 37.77 17.08 1.36
C LEU A 224 36.27 16.87 0.99
N ARG A 225 35.49 17.95 0.85
CA ARG A 225 34.02 17.91 0.62
C ARG A 225 33.68 17.10 -0.62
N ASN A 226 34.27 17.43 -1.76
CA ASN A 226 33.98 16.77 -3.04
C ASN A 226 34.41 15.30 -3.04
N LEU A 227 35.59 14.99 -2.51
CA LEU A 227 36.08 13.62 -2.34
C LEU A 227 35.16 12.79 -1.41
N ALA A 228 34.71 13.37 -0.29
CA ALA A 228 33.78 12.73 0.62
C ALA A 228 32.41 12.45 -0.02
N ILE A 229 31.85 13.42 -0.76
CA ILE A 229 30.58 13.26 -1.51
C ILE A 229 30.70 12.14 -2.54
N MET A 230 31.81 12.08 -3.30
CA MET A 230 32.01 11.03 -4.30
C MET A 230 32.25 9.66 -3.65
N CYS A 231 32.99 9.59 -2.54
CA CYS A 231 33.14 8.34 -1.78
C CYS A 231 31.82 7.83 -1.18
N ASP A 232 30.91 8.73 -0.79
CA ASP A 232 29.55 8.35 -0.37
C ASP A 232 28.68 7.91 -1.55
N ARG A 233 28.69 8.66 -2.66
CA ARG A 233 27.94 8.36 -3.89
C ARG A 233 28.30 6.98 -4.48
N TYR A 234 29.58 6.64 -4.52
CA TYR A 234 30.07 5.36 -5.06
C TYR A 234 30.36 4.31 -3.99
N GLN A 235 29.91 4.51 -2.74
CA GLN A 235 30.05 3.59 -1.61
C GLN A 235 31.50 3.13 -1.31
N ILE A 236 32.49 3.95 -1.67
CA ILE A 236 33.92 3.63 -1.55
C ILE A 236 34.31 3.61 -0.06
N SER A 237 35.10 2.61 0.35
CA SER A 237 35.61 2.51 1.72
C SER A 237 36.62 3.62 2.03
N ASP A 238 36.70 4.08 3.29
CA ASP A 238 37.63 5.15 3.66
C ASP A 238 39.10 4.84 3.32
N ARG A 239 39.49 3.56 3.34
CA ARG A 239 40.86 3.13 3.03
C ARG A 239 41.13 3.15 1.52
N ALA A 240 40.17 2.71 0.71
CA ALA A 240 40.27 2.79 -0.76
C ALA A 240 40.21 4.24 -1.24
N GLY A 241 39.28 5.06 -0.72
CA GLY A 241 39.17 6.47 -1.10
C GLY A 241 40.40 7.30 -0.73
N ALA A 242 41.03 7.01 0.41
CA ALA A 242 42.31 7.61 0.78
C ALA A 242 43.45 7.17 -0.15
N ALA A 243 43.55 5.87 -0.46
CA ALA A 243 44.58 5.34 -1.36
C ALA A 243 44.48 5.92 -2.78
N ILE A 244 43.26 5.94 -3.35
CA ILE A 244 42.99 6.52 -4.67
C ILE A 244 43.34 8.01 -4.70
N ALA A 245 42.94 8.77 -3.67
CA ALA A 245 43.25 10.19 -3.61
C ALA A 245 44.76 10.47 -3.47
N ASN A 246 45.49 9.68 -2.68
CA ASN A 246 46.94 9.84 -2.54
C ASN A 246 47.70 9.45 -3.82
N ALA A 247 47.28 8.38 -4.53
CA ALA A 247 47.87 8.00 -5.81
C ALA A 247 47.70 9.11 -6.86
N VAL A 248 46.48 9.63 -7.02
CA VAL A 248 46.21 10.77 -7.91
C VAL A 248 47.04 12.00 -7.53
N LEU A 249 47.20 12.30 -6.25
CA LEU A 249 48.05 13.42 -5.80
C LEU A 249 49.56 13.17 -6.00
N GLN A 250 50.01 11.93 -6.14
CA GLN A 250 51.37 11.57 -6.55
C GLN A 250 51.54 11.73 -8.07
N ASP A 251 50.57 11.28 -8.88
CA ASP A 251 50.57 11.45 -10.33
C ASP A 251 50.62 12.94 -10.76
N TYR A 252 49.94 13.82 -10.01
CA TYR A 252 49.99 15.27 -10.19
C TYR A 252 51.18 15.97 -9.50
N GLY A 253 52.11 15.24 -8.88
CA GLY A 253 53.29 15.80 -8.22
C GLY A 253 53.02 16.65 -6.97
N ILE A 254 51.82 16.57 -6.39
CA ILE A 254 51.40 17.33 -5.21
C ILE A 254 51.86 16.65 -3.90
N ILE A 255 52.08 15.33 -3.94
CA ILE A 255 52.67 14.54 -2.86
C ILE A 255 53.93 13.84 -3.39
N THR A 256 55.09 14.14 -2.80
CA THR A 256 56.29 13.32 -2.95
C THR A 256 56.31 12.21 -1.89
N GLN A 257 57.18 11.20 -2.04
CA GLN A 257 57.31 10.14 -1.02
C GLN A 257 57.91 10.63 0.30
N GLU A 258 58.60 11.77 0.28
CA GLU A 258 59.31 12.36 1.43
C GLU A 258 58.42 13.37 2.19
N GLU A 259 57.51 14.06 1.51
CA GLU A 259 56.71 15.15 2.08
C GLU A 259 55.34 14.72 2.63
N GLY A 260 55.35 13.99 3.75
CA GLY A 260 54.16 13.39 4.35
C GLY A 260 53.05 14.35 4.85
N TRP A 261 53.26 15.67 4.83
CA TRP A 261 52.33 16.66 5.39
C TRP A 261 51.06 16.89 4.53
N GLN A 262 51.11 16.56 3.24
CA GLN A 262 49.96 16.68 2.34
C GLN A 262 49.05 15.43 2.29
N ILE A 263 49.50 14.30 2.84
CA ILE A 263 48.84 12.98 2.75
C ILE A 263 47.41 12.98 3.33
N ILE A 264 46.50 12.30 2.63
CA ILE A 264 45.14 12.02 3.06
C ILE A 264 45.11 10.65 3.76
N ASP A 265 45.13 10.64 5.09
CA ASP A 265 44.84 9.43 5.87
C ASP A 265 43.35 9.07 5.85
N ARG A 266 43.05 7.77 6.03
CA ARG A 266 41.71 7.20 6.25
C ARG A 266 40.91 8.00 7.29
N ASN A 267 41.50 8.37 8.43
CA ASN A 267 40.80 9.09 9.49
C ASN A 267 40.57 10.57 9.16
N LYS A 268 41.29 11.13 8.18
CA LYS A 268 41.02 12.45 7.62
C LYS A 268 39.81 12.40 6.69
N LEU A 269 39.77 11.43 5.76
CA LEU A 269 38.61 11.21 4.88
C LEU A 269 37.35 10.88 5.71
N ARG A 270 37.45 10.00 6.71
CA ARG A 270 36.32 9.67 7.62
C ARG A 270 35.77 10.90 8.35
N ARG A 271 36.63 11.80 8.85
CA ARG A 271 36.21 13.07 9.47
C ARG A 271 35.53 14.01 8.47
N SER A 272 36.03 14.08 7.25
CA SER A 272 35.39 14.88 6.19
C SER A 272 34.01 14.33 5.83
N ARG A 273 33.86 13.01 5.62
CA ARG A 273 32.55 12.36 5.40
C ARG A 273 31.59 12.62 6.55
N PHE A 274 32.02 12.50 7.80
CA PHE A 274 31.18 12.80 8.96
C PHE A 274 30.72 14.27 8.97
N SER A 275 31.62 15.22 8.71
CA SER A 275 31.28 16.65 8.66
C SER A 275 30.32 16.97 7.51
N VAL A 276 30.55 16.41 6.32
CA VAL A 276 29.67 16.60 5.15
C VAL A 276 28.30 15.98 5.40
N ARG A 277 28.24 14.75 5.92
CA ARG A 277 26.97 14.09 6.29
C ARG A 277 26.20 14.87 7.35
N LYS A 278 26.88 15.47 8.34
CA LYS A 278 26.21 16.32 9.34
C LYS A 278 25.60 17.58 8.71
N VAL A 279 26.32 18.24 7.79
CA VAL A 279 25.79 19.39 7.06
C VAL A 279 24.60 18.98 6.19
N LEU A 280 24.74 17.93 5.37
CA LEU A 280 23.65 17.39 4.54
C LEU A 280 22.45 16.91 5.37
N ALA A 281 22.67 16.39 6.58
CA ALA A 281 21.59 15.97 7.48
C ALA A 281 20.86 17.17 8.11
N ASN A 282 21.55 18.28 8.37
CA ASN A 282 20.92 19.53 8.81
C ASN A 282 20.12 20.17 7.65
N GLU A 283 20.72 20.30 6.46
CA GLU A 283 20.05 20.74 5.22
C GLU A 283 18.81 19.88 4.94
N ALA A 284 18.91 18.56 5.15
CA ALA A 284 17.76 17.66 5.03
C ALA A 284 16.74 17.85 6.17
N HIS A 285 17.16 18.10 7.41
CA HIS A 285 16.26 18.29 8.55
C HIS A 285 15.31 19.47 8.35
N GLU A 286 15.81 20.58 7.77
CA GLU A 286 14.98 21.71 7.35
C GLU A 286 13.87 21.28 6.39
N THR A 287 14.20 20.47 5.35
CA THR A 287 13.19 19.92 4.42
C THR A 287 12.31 18.80 5.01
N ILE A 288 12.76 18.13 6.08
CA ILE A 288 11.99 17.10 6.80
C ILE A 288 10.99 17.74 7.76
N ASN A 289 11.24 18.97 8.25
CA ASN A 289 10.29 19.72 9.07
C ASN A 289 9.05 20.18 8.28
N GLU A 290 9.07 20.12 6.93
CA GLU A 290 7.87 20.24 6.08
C GLU A 290 7.05 18.93 5.95
N ILE A 291 7.61 17.79 6.41
CA ILE A 291 6.98 16.47 6.31
C ILE A 291 6.32 16.14 7.65
N SER A 292 5.02 16.42 7.77
CA SER A 292 4.28 16.16 9.01
C SER A 292 4.12 14.66 9.32
N ALA A 293 4.08 13.80 8.29
CA ALA A 293 4.08 12.34 8.46
C ALA A 293 4.49 11.56 7.19
N ILE A 294 5.02 10.36 7.41
CA ILE A 294 5.26 9.32 6.39
C ILE A 294 4.19 8.23 6.58
N TYR A 295 3.45 7.89 5.53
CA TYR A 295 2.39 6.88 5.59
C TYR A 295 2.66 5.70 4.66
N PHE A 296 2.42 4.49 5.19
CA PHE A 296 2.37 3.25 4.43
C PHE A 296 0.91 2.84 4.24
N ASP A 297 0.40 2.96 3.01
CA ASP A 297 -0.89 2.40 2.61
C ASP A 297 -0.72 0.90 2.36
N GLY A 298 -1.29 0.06 3.23
CA GLY A 298 -1.18 -1.40 3.15
C GLY A 298 -1.80 -2.02 1.88
N ARG A 299 -2.48 -1.24 1.04
CA ARG A 299 -3.00 -1.67 -0.27
C ARG A 299 -2.13 -1.22 -1.44
N ASN A 300 -1.02 -0.52 -1.20
CA ASN A 300 -0.31 0.26 -2.22
C ASN A 300 1.16 0.52 -1.83
N ASP A 301 2.10 -0.24 -2.41
CA ASP A 301 3.56 -0.21 -2.12
C ASP A 301 4.27 1.14 -2.43
N GLN A 302 3.52 2.19 -2.78
CA GLN A 302 4.01 3.50 -3.15
C GLN A 302 3.96 4.44 -1.94
N THR A 303 5.09 4.58 -1.23
CA THR A 303 5.22 5.46 -0.07
C THR A 303 4.71 6.87 -0.37
N GLY A 304 3.70 7.30 0.37
CA GLY A 304 3.12 8.63 0.29
C GLY A 304 3.74 9.56 1.31
N VAL A 305 4.08 10.78 0.89
CA VAL A 305 4.49 11.86 1.79
C VAL A 305 3.40 12.90 1.82
N LEU A 306 2.96 13.25 3.02
CA LEU A 306 2.11 14.42 3.25
C LEU A 306 3.02 15.65 3.34
N VAL A 307 2.73 16.67 2.53
CA VAL A 307 3.37 17.98 2.63
C VAL A 307 2.24 18.98 2.83
N GLU A 308 2.13 19.50 4.05
CA GLU A 308 1.12 20.49 4.40
C GLU A 308 1.55 21.87 3.89
N ARG A 309 0.86 22.37 2.86
CA ARG A 309 0.90 23.80 2.53
C ARG A 309 -0.44 24.41 2.88
N LYS A 310 -0.39 25.68 3.33
CA LYS A 310 -1.57 26.43 3.77
C LYS A 310 -2.65 26.35 2.68
N MET A 311 -3.84 25.93 3.10
CA MET A 311 -5.06 25.73 2.28
C MET A 311 -5.12 24.53 1.31
N ASP A 312 -4.09 23.69 1.10
CA ASP A 312 -4.24 22.55 0.17
C ASP A 312 -3.50 21.25 0.54
N ILE A 313 -4.23 20.13 0.64
CA ILE A 313 -3.71 18.81 1.04
C ILE A 313 -3.30 18.00 -0.21
N CYS A 314 -2.06 18.21 -0.68
CA CYS A 314 -1.51 17.51 -1.83
C CYS A 314 -0.69 16.28 -1.44
N ILE A 315 -1.25 15.06 -1.62
CA ILE A 315 -0.49 13.81 -1.50
C ILE A 315 0.51 13.70 -2.67
N ARG A 316 1.80 13.85 -2.38
CA ARG A 316 2.88 13.71 -3.37
C ARG A 316 3.40 12.28 -3.37
N LYS A 317 3.41 11.64 -4.56
CA LYS A 317 4.05 10.33 -4.74
C LYS A 317 5.57 10.48 -4.72
N LEU A 318 6.25 9.75 -3.84
CA LEU A 318 7.70 9.56 -3.94
C LEU A 318 8.04 8.66 -5.12
N GLN A 319 8.26 9.25 -6.29
CA GLN A 319 9.10 8.59 -7.29
C GLN A 319 10.56 8.69 -6.84
N MET A 320 11.23 7.55 -6.66
CA MET A 320 12.68 7.47 -6.37
C MET A 320 13.54 8.32 -7.33
N LYS A 321 13.07 8.53 -8.57
CA LYS A 321 13.69 9.43 -9.56
C LYS A 321 13.77 10.90 -9.13
N ASN A 322 12.81 11.40 -8.35
CA ASN A 322 12.72 12.82 -8.00
C ASN A 322 13.74 13.26 -6.95
N ILE A 323 14.18 12.35 -6.06
CA ILE A 323 15.29 12.62 -5.15
C ILE A 323 16.60 12.80 -5.94
N ILE A 324 16.81 12.00 -6.99
CA ILE A 324 18.01 12.10 -7.83
C ILE A 324 17.95 13.35 -8.75
N LEU A 325 16.78 13.67 -9.31
CA LEU A 325 16.61 14.80 -10.23
C LEU A 325 16.68 16.18 -9.57
N SER A 326 16.34 16.32 -8.29
CA SER A 326 16.52 17.60 -7.57
C SER A 326 18.00 17.95 -7.38
N TYR A 327 18.87 16.97 -7.14
CA TYR A 327 20.32 17.16 -7.12
C TYR A 327 20.91 17.46 -8.51
N LEU A 328 20.29 17.01 -9.60
CA LEU A 328 20.76 17.30 -10.96
C LEU A 328 20.40 18.73 -11.40
N LYS A 329 19.17 19.21 -11.14
CA LYS A 329 18.74 20.55 -11.58
C LYS A 329 19.43 21.72 -10.87
N ARG A 330 19.99 21.52 -9.66
CA ARG A 330 20.80 22.53 -8.96
C ARG A 330 22.28 22.54 -9.37
N GLY A 331 22.70 21.66 -10.27
CA GLY A 331 24.09 21.55 -10.74
C GLY A 331 24.37 22.07 -12.15
N ILE A 332 23.37 22.62 -12.86
CA ILE A 332 23.49 23.04 -14.27
C ILE A 332 22.87 24.44 -14.46
N SER A 333 23.61 25.45 -14.07
CA SER A 333 23.38 26.86 -14.44
C SER A 333 24.69 27.63 -14.28
N MET A 334 25.00 28.52 -15.25
CA MET A 334 26.14 29.45 -15.24
C MET A 334 27.55 28.83 -15.38
N LEU A 335 27.85 28.33 -16.58
CA LEU A 335 29.13 28.65 -17.24
C LEU A 335 28.81 29.33 -18.58
N PRO A 336 29.00 30.65 -18.73
CA PRO A 336 29.21 31.24 -20.04
C PRO A 336 30.59 30.82 -20.59
N MET A 337 30.80 30.99 -21.91
CA MET A 337 32.11 30.92 -22.54
C MET A 337 32.94 32.17 -22.27
#